data_AF-A0A836ZSZ1-F1
#
_entry.id   AF-A0A836ZSZ1-F1
#
_cell.length_a   1.000
_cell.length_b   1.000
_cell.length_c   1.000
_cell.angle_alpha   90.00
_cell.angle_beta   90.00
_cell.angle_gamma   90.00
#
_symmetry.space_group_name_H-M   'P 1'
#
loop_
_entity.id
_entity.type
_entity.pdbx_description
1 polymer ?
#
loop_
_entity_poly.entity_id
_entity_poly.type
_entity_poly.pdbx_seq_one_letter_code
_entity_poly.pdbx_strand_id
1 'polypeptide(L)'
;MIVRLHAMKPDQQGITIKRARATPHPHVKETRKMQGYAAITSFFLFISAGTALAEQNANQDDPPTAWPLGRQHLLAGHYVGKLHPDNVQCQAVRAELWLEAKGNKESRRYILKTVCIAPETQRSTTTTTERGPWWLDKNGDDCLILSRNDVSDLSLNPNMYGFRINEETGSKGQQASFSLAQDGNNCNSGNPLEHRDKVLRRAP
;
A
#
# COMPACT_ATOMS: atom_id res chain seq x y z
N MET A 1 44.43 43.82 19.09
CA MET A 1 44.35 43.55 17.63
C MET A 1 42.95 43.04 17.35
N ILE A 2 42.08 43.88 16.79
CA ILE A 2 40.64 43.62 16.63
C ILE A 2 40.39 43.24 15.18
N VAL A 3 39.92 42.02 14.94
CA VAL A 3 39.53 41.53 13.61
C VAL A 3 38.03 41.77 13.43
N ARG A 4 37.67 42.68 12.51
CA ARG A 4 36.29 42.89 12.07
C ARG A 4 36.00 41.93 10.90
N LEU A 5 35.07 41.01 11.10
CA LEU A 5 34.49 40.18 10.04
C LEU A 5 33.28 40.92 9.44
N HIS A 6 33.35 41.25 8.16
CA HIS A 6 32.23 41.79 7.39
C HIS A 6 31.32 40.65 6.93
N ALA A 7 30.03 40.75 7.25
CA ALA A 7 28.99 39.86 6.76
C ALA A 7 28.62 40.22 5.31
N MET A 8 28.76 39.27 4.38
CA MET A 8 28.24 39.36 3.02
C MET A 8 26.78 38.89 2.97
N LYS A 9 25.95 39.71 2.32
CA LYS A 9 24.51 39.52 2.08
C LYS A 9 24.32 38.62 0.84
N PRO A 10 23.46 37.59 0.85
CA PRO A 10 23.16 36.85 -0.37
C PRO A 10 22.09 37.55 -1.22
N ASP A 11 22.40 37.70 -2.51
CA ASP A 11 21.52 38.23 -3.55
C ASP A 11 20.33 37.29 -3.81
N GLN A 12 19.14 37.87 -3.84
CA GLN A 12 17.92 37.23 -4.35
C GLN A 12 17.94 37.27 -5.88
N GLN A 13 18.19 36.12 -6.52
CA GLN A 13 17.88 35.95 -7.94
C GLN A 13 16.45 35.40 -8.08
N GLY A 14 15.55 36.26 -8.55
CA GLY A 14 14.18 35.90 -8.93
C GLY A 14 14.17 35.07 -10.21
N ILE A 15 13.54 33.91 -10.16
CA ILE A 15 13.28 33.07 -11.34
C ILE A 15 11.88 33.40 -11.86
N THR A 16 11.82 34.13 -12.97
CA THR A 16 10.58 34.42 -13.71
C THR A 16 10.26 33.25 -14.64
N ILE A 17 9.30 32.40 -14.27
CA ILE A 17 8.80 31.33 -15.13
C ILE A 17 7.76 31.90 -16.11
N LYS A 18 8.12 31.97 -17.40
CA LYS A 18 7.18 32.30 -18.49
C LYS A 18 6.28 31.10 -18.78
N ARG A 19 4.97 31.29 -18.63
CA ARG A 19 3.91 30.31 -18.94
C ARG A 19 3.71 30.25 -20.46
N ALA A 20 3.98 29.10 -21.09
CA ALA A 20 3.62 28.84 -22.48
C ALA A 20 2.11 28.51 -22.57
N ARG A 21 1.44 29.11 -23.55
CA ARG A 21 0.00 29.01 -23.81
C ARG A 21 -0.26 27.77 -24.69
N ALA A 22 -1.03 26.81 -24.20
CA ALA A 22 -1.43 25.64 -24.98
C ALA A 22 -2.53 26.00 -25.98
N THR A 23 -2.33 25.60 -27.23
CA THR A 23 -3.27 25.70 -28.35
C THR A 23 -4.32 24.59 -28.26
N PRO A 24 -5.62 24.83 -28.59
CA PRO A 24 -6.63 23.78 -28.64
C PRO A 24 -6.60 23.04 -29.98
N HIS A 25 -6.60 21.71 -29.95
CA HIS A 25 -6.79 20.86 -31.13
C HIS A 25 -8.29 20.74 -31.50
N PRO A 26 -8.64 20.69 -32.80
CA PRO A 26 -10.03 20.63 -33.24
C PRO A 26 -10.63 19.22 -33.22
N HIS A 27 -11.91 19.22 -32.92
CA HIS A 27 -12.89 18.13 -32.96
C HIS A 27 -12.96 17.48 -34.35
N VAL A 28 -12.73 16.16 -34.44
CA VAL A 28 -13.06 15.37 -35.64
C VAL A 28 -14.45 14.78 -35.45
N LYS A 29 -15.41 15.30 -36.23
CA LYS A 29 -16.70 14.65 -36.49
C LYS A 29 -16.50 13.66 -37.63
N GLU A 30 -16.77 12.38 -37.39
CA GLU A 30 -16.88 11.40 -38.47
C GLU A 30 -18.35 11.02 -38.68
N THR A 31 -18.88 11.48 -39.80
CA THR A 31 -20.14 11.04 -40.39
C THR A 31 -19.84 10.43 -41.75
N ARG A 32 -20.08 9.13 -41.92
CA ARG A 32 -20.30 8.48 -43.22
C ARG A 32 -21.47 7.50 -43.05
N LYS A 33 -22.66 7.87 -43.52
CA LYS A 33 -23.23 7.57 -44.85
C LYS A 33 -23.40 6.06 -45.12
N MET A 34 -24.66 5.66 -45.10
CA MET A 34 -25.21 4.44 -45.71
C MET A 34 -25.13 4.48 -47.25
N GLN A 35 -24.80 3.33 -47.83
CA GLN A 35 -25.12 2.82 -49.18
C GLN A 35 -24.73 1.32 -49.11
N GLY A 36 -25.60 0.32 -49.15
CA GLY A 36 -26.72 0.07 -50.06
C GLY A 36 -26.21 -0.74 -51.25
N TYR A 37 -26.43 -2.06 -51.31
CA TYR A 37 -26.86 -2.84 -52.49
C TYR A 37 -26.95 -4.35 -52.22
N ALA A 38 -28.15 -4.86 -52.53
CA ALA A 38 -28.54 -6.11 -53.19
C ALA A 38 -28.03 -7.50 -52.71
N ALA A 39 -29.05 -8.36 -52.54
CA ALA A 39 -29.02 -9.77 -52.20
C ALA A 39 -28.33 -10.67 -53.24
N ILE A 40 -27.62 -11.69 -52.76
CA ILE A 40 -27.38 -12.95 -53.48
C ILE A 40 -27.50 -14.11 -52.47
N THR A 41 -28.56 -14.89 -52.67
CA THR A 41 -28.76 -16.35 -52.48
C THR A 41 -27.82 -17.19 -51.60
N SER A 42 -28.45 -17.83 -50.60
CA SER A 42 -28.32 -19.23 -50.15
C SER A 42 -26.95 -19.88 -49.97
N PHE A 43 -26.61 -20.23 -48.72
CA PHE A 43 -26.53 -21.63 -48.26
C PHE A 43 -26.56 -21.65 -46.73
N PHE A 44 -27.56 -22.32 -46.14
CA PHE A 44 -27.62 -22.59 -44.71
C PHE A 44 -26.64 -23.72 -44.37
N LEU A 45 -25.62 -23.42 -43.56
CA LEU A 45 -24.92 -24.40 -42.74
C LEU A 45 -24.74 -23.79 -41.35
N PHE A 46 -25.69 -24.10 -40.45
CA PHE A 46 -25.50 -23.94 -39.02
C PHE A 46 -24.49 -24.99 -38.54
N ILE A 47 -23.24 -24.58 -38.35
CA ILE A 47 -22.31 -25.31 -37.46
C ILE A 47 -22.07 -24.37 -36.28
N SER A 48 -22.96 -24.44 -35.30
CA SER A 48 -22.84 -23.73 -34.03
C SER A 48 -22.34 -24.67 -32.96
N ALA A 49 -21.22 -24.27 -32.36
CA ALA A 49 -20.89 -24.41 -30.95
C ALA A 49 -20.81 -25.84 -30.38
N GLY A 50 -19.58 -26.34 -30.36
CA GLY A 50 -19.10 -27.27 -29.35
C GLY A 50 -17.71 -26.87 -28.89
N THR A 51 -17.43 -25.57 -28.68
CA THR A 51 -16.30 -25.19 -27.84
C THR A 51 -16.69 -25.62 -26.44
N ALA A 52 -16.23 -26.80 -26.03
CA ALA A 52 -16.20 -27.16 -24.63
C ALA A 52 -15.49 -25.99 -23.94
N LEU A 53 -16.26 -25.26 -23.16
CA LEU A 53 -15.76 -24.30 -22.19
C LEU A 53 -14.68 -25.06 -21.42
N ALA A 54 -13.46 -24.55 -21.47
CA ALA A 54 -12.54 -24.82 -20.40
C ALA A 54 -13.26 -24.35 -19.14
N GLU A 55 -13.82 -25.29 -18.38
CA GLU A 55 -13.99 -25.13 -16.94
C GLU A 55 -12.59 -24.82 -16.41
N GLN A 56 -12.25 -23.53 -16.36
CA GLN A 56 -11.25 -23.06 -15.44
C GLN A 56 -11.78 -23.40 -14.06
N ASN A 57 -11.32 -24.54 -13.57
CA ASN A 57 -11.55 -25.03 -12.23
C ASN A 57 -11.52 -23.87 -11.24
N ALA A 58 -12.63 -23.71 -10.52
CA ALA A 58 -12.73 -22.89 -9.30
C ALA A 58 -11.89 -23.45 -8.12
N ASN A 59 -10.88 -24.29 -8.42
CA ASN A 59 -9.86 -24.81 -7.52
C ASN A 59 -8.49 -24.43 -8.08
N GLN A 60 -8.30 -23.14 -8.33
CA GLN A 60 -6.93 -22.64 -8.35
C GLN A 60 -6.55 -22.53 -6.88
N ASP A 61 -5.99 -23.62 -6.34
CA ASP A 61 -5.43 -23.63 -5.00
C ASP A 61 -4.53 -22.39 -4.90
N ASP A 62 -4.85 -21.53 -3.94
CA ASP A 62 -4.01 -20.39 -3.63
C ASP A 62 -2.56 -20.91 -3.48
N PRO A 63 -1.53 -20.18 -3.96
CA PRO A 63 -0.14 -20.63 -3.83
C PRO A 63 0.14 -21.14 -2.41
N PRO A 64 1.06 -22.10 -2.18
CA PRO A 64 1.38 -22.56 -0.82
C PRO A 64 1.84 -21.44 0.13
N THR A 65 2.30 -20.33 -0.43
CA THR A 65 2.67 -19.07 0.25
C THR A 65 1.49 -18.16 0.57
N ALA A 66 0.29 -18.48 0.07
CA ALA A 66 -0.87 -17.63 0.21
C ALA A 66 -1.46 -17.61 1.60
N TRP A 67 -1.77 -16.41 2.12
CA TRP A 67 -2.51 -16.29 3.37
C TRP A 67 -3.99 -16.63 3.13
N PRO A 68 -4.46 -17.82 3.58
CA PRO A 68 -5.76 -18.32 3.16
C PRO A 68 -6.87 -17.38 3.63
N LEU A 69 -7.86 -17.11 2.78
CA LEU A 69 -9.00 -16.23 3.12
C LEU A 69 -9.64 -16.60 4.46
N GLY A 70 -9.78 -17.90 4.74
CA GLY A 70 -10.32 -18.43 5.98
C GLY A 70 -9.47 -18.15 7.22
N ARG A 71 -8.18 -17.84 7.09
CA ARG A 71 -7.25 -17.52 8.19
C ARG A 71 -7.06 -16.02 8.40
N GLN A 72 -7.41 -15.15 7.44
CA GLN A 72 -7.09 -13.71 7.53
C GLN A 72 -7.67 -13.02 8.78
N HIS A 73 -8.78 -13.52 9.33
CA HIS A 73 -9.34 -13.02 10.59
C HIS A 73 -8.40 -13.24 11.80
N LEU A 74 -7.50 -14.22 11.74
CA LEU A 74 -6.51 -14.51 12.78
C LEU A 74 -5.46 -13.39 12.92
N LEU A 75 -5.30 -12.55 11.88
CA LEU A 75 -4.43 -11.37 11.93
C LEU A 75 -5.04 -10.24 12.76
N ALA A 76 -6.35 -10.27 13.05
CA ALA A 76 -6.95 -9.29 13.94
C ALA A 76 -6.37 -9.41 15.35
N GLY A 77 -6.04 -8.28 15.97
CA GLY A 77 -5.37 -8.24 17.26
C GLY A 77 -4.62 -6.95 17.51
N HIS A 78 -3.93 -6.91 18.64
CA HIS A 78 -3.08 -5.80 19.06
C HIS A 78 -1.61 -6.19 18.88
N TYR A 79 -0.84 -5.30 18.27
CA TYR A 79 0.57 -5.48 17.95
C TYR A 79 1.39 -4.30 18.46
N VAL A 80 2.56 -4.57 19.01
CA VAL A 80 3.46 -3.55 19.55
C VAL A 80 4.87 -3.77 19.04
N GLY A 81 5.60 -2.69 18.78
CA GLY A 81 6.98 -2.81 18.32
C GLY A 81 7.60 -1.51 17.83
N LYS A 82 8.53 -1.66 16.88
CA LYS A 82 9.26 -0.54 16.27
C LYS A 82 8.95 -0.46 14.79
N LEU A 83 8.89 0.77 14.27
CA LEU A 83 8.82 1.06 12.84
C LEU A 83 10.04 1.87 12.39
N HIS A 84 10.35 1.75 11.11
CA HIS A 84 11.27 2.63 10.43
C HIS A 84 10.67 4.04 10.38
N PRO A 85 11.44 5.08 10.74
CA PRO A 85 10.97 6.45 10.67
C PRO A 85 10.91 6.93 9.21
N ASP A 86 9.75 7.42 8.77
CA ASP A 86 9.62 8.09 7.46
C ASP A 86 10.13 9.55 7.50
N ASN A 87 10.41 10.07 8.70
CA ASN A 87 10.86 11.43 8.95
C ASN A 87 12.28 11.42 9.53
N VAL A 88 13.20 12.13 8.89
CA VAL A 88 14.61 12.29 9.29
C VAL A 88 14.80 12.89 10.69
N GLN A 89 13.78 13.56 11.26
CA GLN A 89 13.81 14.10 12.62
C GLN A 89 13.49 13.04 13.69
N CYS A 90 12.99 11.85 13.29
CA CYS A 90 12.71 10.75 14.20
C CYS A 90 13.84 9.74 14.16
N GLN A 91 14.53 9.54 15.28
CA GLN A 91 15.58 8.52 15.37
C GLN A 91 14.99 7.11 15.45
N ALA A 92 13.85 6.97 16.12
CA ALA A 92 13.10 5.73 16.20
C ALA A 92 11.59 6.00 16.31
N VAL A 93 10.78 5.05 15.84
CA VAL A 93 9.33 5.08 16.02
C VAL A 93 8.90 3.87 16.83
N ARG A 94 8.23 4.10 17.96
CA ARG A 94 7.47 3.05 18.66
C ARG A 94 6.05 3.02 18.11
N ALA A 95 5.49 1.84 17.95
CA ALA A 95 4.16 1.67 17.37
C ALA A 95 3.30 0.73 18.20
N GLU A 96 2.02 1.09 18.29
CA GLU A 96 0.91 0.25 18.75
C GLU A 96 -0.09 0.17 17.59
N LEU A 97 -0.38 -1.04 17.11
CA LEU A 97 -1.24 -1.30 15.96
C LEU A 97 -2.38 -2.23 16.39
N TRP A 98 -3.62 -1.77 16.18
CA TRP A 98 -4.81 -2.59 16.33
C TRP A 98 -5.33 -2.93 14.94
N LEU A 99 -5.51 -4.22 14.67
CA LEU A 99 -6.14 -4.75 13.47
C LEU A 99 -7.51 -5.32 13.83
N GLU A 100 -8.54 -4.82 13.18
CA GLU A 100 -9.90 -5.32 13.28
C GLU A 100 -10.27 -6.05 11.99
N ALA A 101 -10.92 -7.21 12.11
CA ALA A 101 -11.62 -7.89 11.02
C ALA A 101 -12.94 -8.46 11.55
N LYS A 102 -14.06 -8.13 10.90
CA LYS A 102 -15.40 -8.63 11.25
C LYS A 102 -16.07 -9.28 10.04
N GLY A 103 -15.80 -10.57 9.81
CA GLY A 103 -16.55 -11.44 8.89
C GLY A 103 -16.50 -11.13 7.37
N ASN A 104 -16.22 -9.89 6.96
CA ASN A 104 -16.12 -9.46 5.56
C ASN A 104 -14.87 -8.57 5.35
N LYS A 105 -14.54 -8.29 4.07
CA LYS A 105 -13.35 -7.50 3.73
C LYS A 105 -13.52 -6.01 4.06
N GLU A 106 -14.72 -5.45 3.92
CA GLU A 106 -15.00 -4.04 4.16
C GLU A 106 -14.87 -3.64 5.64
N SER A 107 -15.05 -4.59 6.56
CA SER A 107 -14.91 -4.37 7.99
C SER A 107 -13.47 -4.25 8.49
N ARG A 108 -12.49 -4.44 7.61
CA ARG A 108 -11.07 -4.45 7.99
C ARG A 108 -10.59 -3.04 8.25
N ARG A 109 -10.34 -2.75 9.52
CA ARG A 109 -9.96 -1.42 10.01
C ARG A 109 -8.72 -1.54 10.86
N TYR A 110 -7.87 -0.53 10.81
CA TYR A 110 -6.76 -0.41 11.73
C TYR A 110 -6.79 0.90 12.50
N ILE A 111 -6.15 0.88 13.65
CA ILE A 111 -5.70 2.07 14.38
C ILE A 111 -4.20 1.89 14.58
N LEU A 112 -3.40 2.86 14.16
CA LEU A 112 -1.95 2.86 14.32
C LEU A 112 -1.55 4.09 15.12
N LYS A 113 -1.06 3.87 16.33
CA LYS A 113 -0.49 4.92 17.16
C LYS A 113 1.02 4.83 17.09
N THR A 114 1.67 5.91 16.69
CA THR A 114 3.13 6.01 16.61
C THR A 114 3.64 7.09 17.55
N VAL A 115 4.80 6.82 18.14
CA VAL A 115 5.53 7.75 19.00
C VAL A 115 6.91 7.93 18.40
N CYS A 116 7.16 9.14 17.87
CA CYS A 116 8.46 9.55 17.36
C CYS A 116 9.37 9.87 18.54
N ILE A 117 10.49 9.16 18.62
CA ILE A 117 11.57 9.42 19.56
C ILE A 117 12.62 10.27 18.84
N ALA A 118 12.68 11.55 19.19
CA ALA A 118 13.67 12.48 18.67
C ALA A 118 15.05 12.24 19.33
N PRO A 119 16.14 12.71 18.71
CA PRO A 119 17.47 12.69 19.31
C PRO A 119 17.47 13.42 20.67
N GLU A 120 18.37 13.04 21.58
CA GLU A 120 18.43 13.59 22.95
C GLU A 120 18.59 15.13 22.99
N THR A 121 19.16 15.70 21.94
CA THR A 121 19.28 17.16 21.75
C THR A 121 17.94 17.87 21.51
N GLN A 122 16.89 17.13 21.14
CA GLN A 122 15.53 17.59 20.95
C GLN A 122 14.60 16.82 21.92
N ARG A 123 14.21 17.45 23.03
CA ARG A 123 13.33 16.82 24.06
C ARG A 123 11.86 16.65 23.66
N SER A 124 11.53 16.69 22.37
CA SER A 124 10.15 16.53 21.91
C SER A 124 9.84 15.08 21.58
N THR A 125 8.71 14.60 22.10
CA THR A 125 8.11 13.34 21.68
C THR A 125 6.79 13.67 21.00
N THR A 126 6.65 13.29 19.72
CA THR A 126 5.41 13.51 18.98
C THR A 126 4.66 12.20 18.86
N THR A 127 3.37 12.22 19.21
CA THR A 127 2.48 11.07 19.05
C THR A 127 1.52 11.34 17.90
N THR A 128 1.40 10.39 16.99
CA THR A 128 0.44 10.43 15.88
C THR A 128 -0.49 9.23 15.99
N THR A 129 -1.75 9.39 15.55
CA THR A 129 -2.70 8.28 15.47
C THR A 129 -3.37 8.29 14.11
N GLU A 130 -3.09 7.25 13.34
CA GLU A 130 -3.64 7.02 12.02
C GLU A 130 -4.73 5.96 12.06
N ARG A 131 -5.69 6.07 11.15
CA ARG A 131 -6.78 5.10 11.01
C ARG A 131 -7.05 4.86 9.54
N GLY A 132 -7.31 3.62 9.19
CA GLY A 132 -7.48 3.27 7.79
C GLY A 132 -7.99 1.86 7.57
N PRO A 133 -8.29 1.51 6.31
CA PRO A 133 -8.49 0.12 5.93
C PRO A 133 -7.16 -0.63 5.92
N TRP A 134 -7.23 -1.95 6.05
CA TRP A 134 -6.09 -2.82 5.75
C TRP A 134 -6.52 -3.98 4.88
N TRP A 135 -5.59 -4.50 4.09
CA TRP A 135 -5.81 -5.63 3.22
C TRP A 135 -4.54 -6.44 3.04
N LEU A 136 -4.67 -7.61 2.43
CA LEU A 136 -3.52 -8.36 1.92
C LEU A 136 -3.38 -8.03 0.43
N ASP A 137 -2.14 -7.93 -0.06
CA ASP A 137 -1.89 -7.65 -1.48
C ASP A 137 -2.64 -8.63 -2.40
N LYS A 138 -2.93 -8.21 -3.64
CA LYS A 138 -3.76 -8.96 -4.62
C LYS A 138 -3.18 -10.32 -4.99
N ASN A 139 -1.88 -10.49 -4.86
CA ASN A 139 -1.22 -11.79 -4.95
C ASN A 139 -1.21 -12.51 -3.59
N GLY A 140 -2.20 -12.23 -2.73
CA GLY A 140 -2.67 -12.99 -1.58
C GLY A 140 -1.74 -13.20 -0.40
N ASP A 141 -0.43 -13.08 -0.57
CA ASP A 141 0.34 -14.16 0.01
C ASP A 141 1.08 -13.82 1.29
N ASP A 142 1.87 -12.74 1.34
CA ASP A 142 2.72 -12.51 2.52
C ASP A 142 2.68 -11.09 3.06
N CYS A 143 1.91 -10.19 2.43
CA CYS A 143 1.99 -8.76 2.73
C CYS A 143 0.67 -8.18 3.24
N LEU A 144 0.68 -7.74 4.50
CA LEU A 144 -0.37 -6.89 5.08
C LEU A 144 -0.09 -5.42 4.77
N ILE A 145 -1.07 -4.75 4.16
CA ILE A 145 -0.98 -3.36 3.72
C ILE A 145 -1.89 -2.47 4.59
N LEU A 146 -1.34 -1.36 5.09
CA LEU A 146 -2.10 -0.32 5.76
C LEU A 146 -2.42 0.85 4.83
N SER A 147 -3.72 1.08 4.67
CA SER A 147 -4.41 2.15 3.94
C SER A 147 -4.40 3.54 4.55
N ARG A 148 -4.13 4.63 3.83
CA ARG A 148 -4.74 5.92 4.22
C ARG A 148 -6.24 5.85 4.03
N ASN A 149 -6.99 6.47 4.95
CA ASN A 149 -8.44 6.56 4.86
C ASN A 149 -8.92 7.53 3.76
N ASP A 150 -8.13 8.56 3.50
CA ASP A 150 -8.41 9.62 2.54
C ASP A 150 -7.10 9.98 1.80
N VAL A 151 -7.11 9.82 0.48
CA VAL A 151 -6.07 10.30 -0.44
C VAL A 151 -6.70 11.31 -1.39
N SER A 152 -7.19 12.41 -0.82
CA SER A 152 -7.54 13.61 -1.58
C SER A 152 -6.32 14.23 -2.26
N ASP A 153 -5.13 14.03 -1.68
CA ASP A 153 -3.86 14.36 -2.30
C ASP A 153 -3.30 13.16 -3.09
N LEU A 154 -3.43 13.22 -4.42
CA LEU A 154 -2.94 12.20 -5.35
C LEU A 154 -1.42 12.08 -5.39
N SER A 155 -0.68 13.02 -4.78
CA SER A 155 0.79 12.94 -4.68
C SER A 155 1.26 11.99 -3.58
N LEU A 156 0.38 11.61 -2.65
CA LEU A 156 0.70 10.71 -1.56
C LEU A 156 0.44 9.25 -1.98
N ASN A 157 1.34 8.36 -1.59
CA ASN A 157 1.07 6.93 -1.73
C ASN A 157 -0.12 6.55 -0.82
N PRO A 158 -1.18 5.93 -1.36
CA PRO A 158 -2.30 5.47 -0.54
C PRO A 158 -1.85 4.43 0.48
N ASN A 159 -0.86 3.61 0.16
CA ASN A 159 -0.31 2.60 1.07
C ASN A 159 0.78 3.24 1.93
N MET A 160 0.57 3.22 3.24
CA MET A 160 1.54 3.76 4.20
C MET A 160 2.60 2.73 4.55
N TYR A 161 2.16 1.53 4.94
CA TYR A 161 3.03 0.47 5.43
C TYR A 161 2.66 -0.86 4.78
N GLY A 162 3.68 -1.61 4.38
CA GLY A 162 3.59 -3.02 4.04
C GLY A 162 4.32 -3.84 5.10
N PHE A 163 3.70 -4.92 5.55
CA PHE A 163 4.25 -5.82 6.55
C PHE A 163 4.28 -7.25 6.04
N ARG A 164 5.45 -7.88 6.09
CA ARG A 164 5.58 -9.32 5.96
C ARG A 164 5.00 -10.00 7.18
N ILE A 165 4.13 -10.98 6.96
CA ILE A 165 3.52 -11.75 8.04
C ILE A 165 4.42 -12.95 8.35
N ASN A 166 4.92 -13.02 9.58
CA ASN A 166 5.68 -14.16 10.06
C ASN A 166 4.83 -14.98 11.02
N GLU A 167 4.64 -16.26 10.71
CA GLU A 167 4.02 -17.21 11.64
C GLU A 167 5.08 -17.67 12.65
N GLU A 168 4.82 -17.40 13.93
CA GLU A 168 5.67 -17.81 15.03
C GLU A 168 5.13 -19.14 15.57
N THR A 169 5.90 -20.20 15.37
CA THR A 169 5.55 -21.53 15.89
C THR A 169 5.61 -21.49 17.42
N GLY A 170 4.45 -21.56 18.07
CA GLY A 170 4.37 -21.70 19.51
C GLY A 170 5.00 -23.02 19.98
N SER A 171 5.47 -23.05 21.23
CA SER A 171 5.84 -24.32 21.87
C SER A 171 4.58 -25.21 21.95
N LYS A 172 4.73 -26.51 21.62
CA LYS A 172 3.66 -27.54 21.51
C LYS A 172 2.30 -27.16 22.12
N GLY A 173 1.32 -26.85 21.26
CA GLY A 173 -0.09 -26.68 21.64
C GLY A 173 -0.58 -25.23 21.79
N GLN A 174 0.30 -24.23 21.68
CA GLN A 174 -0.13 -22.83 21.60
C GLN A 174 -0.71 -22.48 20.22
N GLN A 175 -1.76 -21.67 20.24
CA GLN A 175 -2.33 -21.03 19.05
C GLN A 175 -1.21 -20.27 18.31
N ALA A 176 -1.19 -20.36 16.97
CA ALA A 176 -0.21 -19.67 16.15
C ALA A 176 -0.15 -18.18 16.52
N SER A 177 1.06 -17.70 16.85
CA SER A 177 1.33 -16.28 17.05
C SER A 177 1.81 -15.69 15.72
N PHE A 178 1.57 -14.41 15.52
CA PHE A 178 2.00 -13.71 14.31
C PHE A 178 2.81 -12.47 14.69
N SER A 179 3.87 -12.21 13.94
CA SER A 179 4.55 -10.92 13.93
C SER A 179 4.54 -10.30 12.53
N LEU A 180 4.63 -8.98 12.51
CA LEU A 180 4.52 -8.15 11.32
C LEU A 180 5.84 -7.41 11.13
N ALA A 181 6.66 -7.85 10.17
CA ALA A 181 7.94 -7.20 9.86
C ALA A 181 7.73 -6.14 8.78
N GLN A 182 8.12 -4.89 9.04
CA GLN A 182 7.97 -3.81 8.08
C GLN A 182 8.82 -4.10 6.83
N ASP A 183 8.23 -3.91 5.65
CA ASP A 183 8.91 -4.10 4.36
C ASP A 183 8.43 -3.03 3.36
N GLY A 184 8.77 -1.78 3.67
CA GLY A 184 8.37 -0.64 2.85
C GLY A 184 6.86 -0.38 2.91
N ASN A 185 6.28 0.08 1.80
CA ASN A 185 4.85 0.39 1.68
C ASN A 185 4.02 -0.71 0.98
N ASN A 186 4.68 -1.70 0.38
CA ASN A 186 4.05 -2.76 -0.41
C ASN A 186 4.80 -4.10 -0.40
N CYS A 187 5.71 -4.32 0.55
CA CYS A 187 6.54 -5.53 0.66
C CYS A 187 7.43 -5.85 -0.56
N ASN A 188 7.78 -4.84 -1.36
CA ASN A 188 8.70 -4.99 -2.49
C ASN A 188 10.12 -4.54 -2.18
N SER A 189 10.42 -4.11 -0.96
CA SER A 189 11.78 -3.68 -0.59
C SER A 189 12.74 -4.83 -0.29
N GLY A 190 12.25 -6.06 -0.16
CA GLY A 190 13.10 -7.24 0.00
C GLY A 190 13.80 -7.35 1.36
N ASN A 191 13.16 -6.87 2.43
CA ASN A 191 13.69 -6.88 3.80
C ASN A 191 15.08 -6.20 3.92
N PRO A 192 15.16 -4.89 3.63
CA PRO A 192 16.42 -4.18 3.70
C PRO A 192 16.93 -4.12 5.14
N LEU A 193 18.24 -3.93 5.32
CA LEU A 193 18.90 -4.06 6.63
C LEU A 193 18.29 -3.13 7.69
N GLU A 194 17.89 -1.93 7.29
CA GLU A 194 17.25 -0.91 8.11
C GLU A 194 15.87 -1.29 8.67
N HIS A 195 15.24 -2.34 8.12
CA HIS A 195 13.93 -2.83 8.53
C HIS A 195 13.99 -4.12 9.37
N ARG A 196 15.16 -4.76 9.51
CA ARG A 196 15.27 -6.08 10.16
C ARG A 196 14.81 -6.13 11.61
N ASP A 197 14.96 -5.04 12.36
CA ASP A 197 14.50 -4.91 13.75
C ASP A 197 13.14 -4.19 13.86
N LYS A 198 12.52 -3.84 12.73
CA LYS A 198 11.26 -3.09 12.64
C LYS A 198 10.09 -4.06 12.55
N VAL A 199 9.91 -4.78 13.65
CA VAL A 199 8.91 -5.84 13.80
C VAL A 199 7.89 -5.43 14.85
N LEU A 200 6.61 -5.63 14.53
CA LEU A 200 5.50 -5.56 15.47
C LEU A 200 5.13 -6.97 15.91
N ARG A 201 5.14 -7.22 17.21
CA ARG A 201 4.77 -8.51 17.79
C ARG A 201 3.39 -8.42 18.40
N ARG A 202 2.63 -9.50 18.33
CA ARG A 202 1.33 -9.57 18.99
C ARG A 202 1.50 -9.34 20.49
N ALA A 203 0.75 -8.38 21.03
CA ALA A 203 0.70 -8.13 22.45
C ALA A 203 -0.07 -9.28 23.15
N PRO A 204 0.33 -9.66 24.38
CA PRO A 204 -0.37 -10.67 25.17
C PRO A 204 -1.79 -10.25 25.55
#